data_AF-A0AAW7AZ89-F1
#
_entry.id   AF-A0AAW7AZ89-F1
#
_cell.length_a   1.000
_cell.length_b   1.000
_cell.length_c   1.000
_cell.angle_alpha   90.00
_cell.angle_beta   90.00
_cell.angle_gamma   90.00
#
_symmetry.space_group_name_H-M   'P 1'
#
loop_
_entity.id
_entity.type
_entity.pdbx_description
1 polymer ?
#
loop_
_entity_poly.entity_id
_entity_poly.type
_entity_poly.pdbx_seq_one_letter_code
_entity_poly.pdbx_strand_id
1 'polypeptide(L)'
;SGTAVVAGDRTWSLDLMPEMSGDGVKIITAKATDTAGQDSPTTSGYEIVLDTTAPEKPVFTAKDDEGRIIDPIASGSMMVEDTTPTLFGTGEIGAFVTIYDNFVPIDSIPVDQNGDWTWTPSTPLSEDFHSLIVTLTDPAGNMSDPSDALDFVIGMIPSNRIWDDYGPVTGDIPNYGITDDTTPTFSGTGAAAGDVITIYVDNEKYGSVTVDSSGNWSYSPTLTEGGHAITLTTTDGTGNEGSPSNPFYLTVDTQGSLFFASEINSIEDDDGAESGIITADGNDDAFHLSGDENDMLIYRLLDTEDKTGGNAYDPIADFEIAPSGENADAEPINLRDLLDLDNQPGFTGSAETTPASDDSGAAGLNENIGNLEKYLNATNDGNNTVSSVDLDSAGITHAMIDPIAPNNSETDLATLLTNQQLVLY
;
A
#
# COMPACT_ATOMS: atom_id res chain seq x y z
N SER A 1 -17.47 -52.10 -18.78
CA SER A 1 -18.91 -52.41 -18.89
C SER A 1 -19.45 -52.63 -17.50
N GLY A 2 -20.76 -52.47 -17.28
CA GLY A 2 -21.39 -52.69 -15.98
C GLY A 2 -22.88 -52.96 -16.14
N THR A 3 -23.57 -53.21 -15.02
CA THR A 3 -25.00 -53.47 -14.97
C THR A 3 -25.65 -52.65 -13.87
N ALA A 4 -26.77 -52.00 -14.17
CA ALA A 4 -27.58 -51.28 -13.21
C ALA A 4 -29.01 -51.84 -13.18
N VAL A 5 -29.67 -51.74 -12.02
CA VAL A 5 -31.08 -52.11 -11.89
C VAL A 5 -31.94 -50.88 -12.20
N VAL A 6 -32.94 -51.05 -13.06
CA VAL A 6 -33.90 -50.00 -13.37
C VAL A 6 -34.84 -49.78 -12.19
N ALA A 7 -34.90 -48.54 -11.69
CA ALA A 7 -35.76 -48.15 -10.58
C ALA A 7 -37.24 -48.12 -10.96
N GLY A 8 -38.12 -48.02 -9.95
CA GLY A 8 -39.57 -48.03 -10.14
C GLY A 8 -40.12 -46.85 -10.97
N ASP A 9 -39.37 -45.77 -11.06
CA ASP A 9 -39.64 -44.59 -11.90
C ASP A 9 -39.07 -44.72 -13.33
N ARG A 10 -38.49 -45.87 -13.67
CA ARG A 10 -37.86 -46.21 -14.95
C ARG A 10 -36.53 -45.51 -15.22
N THR A 11 -35.88 -44.96 -14.19
CA THR A 11 -34.51 -44.44 -14.29
C THR A 11 -33.49 -45.52 -13.90
N TRP A 12 -32.24 -45.32 -14.29
CA TRP A 12 -31.11 -46.13 -13.85
C TRP A 12 -29.86 -45.24 -13.80
N SER A 13 -28.92 -45.57 -12.92
CA SER A 13 -27.60 -44.97 -12.86
C SER A 13 -26.57 -46.08 -12.77
N LEU A 14 -25.42 -45.89 -13.41
CA LEU A 14 -24.31 -46.83 -13.39
C LEU A 14 -23.00 -46.07 -13.17
N ASP A 15 -22.39 -46.30 -12.01
CA ASP A 15 -21.01 -45.93 -11.78
C ASP A 15 -20.12 -47.03 -12.38
N LEU A 16 -19.24 -46.65 -13.31
CA LEU A 16 -18.34 -47.59 -13.96
C LEU A 16 -17.16 -47.89 -13.04
N MET A 17 -16.95 -49.17 -12.74
CA MET A 17 -15.75 -49.66 -12.03
C MET A 17 -15.14 -50.85 -12.78
N PRO A 18 -13.89 -50.76 -13.26
CA PRO A 18 -13.03 -49.56 -13.20
C PRO A 18 -13.61 -48.39 -14.02
N GLU A 19 -13.19 -47.17 -13.66
CA GLU A 19 -13.53 -45.95 -14.40
C GLU A 19 -13.12 -46.07 -15.88
N MET A 20 -13.75 -45.25 -16.73
CA MET A 20 -13.35 -45.20 -18.13
C MET A 20 -11.90 -44.67 -18.22
N SER A 21 -11.06 -45.37 -18.99
CA SER A 21 -9.65 -45.04 -19.14
C SER A 21 -9.23 -44.97 -20.60
N GLY A 22 -8.17 -44.20 -20.84
CA GLY A 22 -7.56 -43.99 -22.15
C GLY A 22 -8.38 -43.00 -22.97
N ASP A 23 -7.74 -41.97 -23.48
CA ASP A 23 -8.44 -40.90 -24.19
C ASP A 23 -9.05 -41.36 -25.53
N GLY A 24 -9.86 -40.48 -26.10
CA GLY A 24 -10.50 -40.64 -27.40
C GLY A 24 -11.96 -41.07 -27.34
N VAL A 25 -12.51 -41.35 -28.52
CA VAL A 25 -13.92 -41.64 -28.72
C VAL A 25 -14.35 -42.90 -27.97
N LYS A 26 -15.36 -42.77 -27.10
CA LYS A 26 -16.07 -43.87 -26.45
C LYS A 26 -17.49 -43.94 -26.97
N ILE A 27 -17.91 -45.16 -27.32
CA ILE A 27 -19.27 -45.43 -27.78
C ILE A 27 -20.00 -46.19 -26.68
N ILE A 28 -20.95 -45.52 -26.03
CA ILE A 28 -21.77 -46.08 -24.97
C ILE A 28 -23.01 -46.73 -25.61
N THR A 29 -23.26 -47.99 -25.27
CA THR A 29 -24.47 -48.71 -25.66
C THR A 29 -25.11 -49.37 -24.44
N ALA A 30 -26.42 -49.56 -24.48
CA ALA A 30 -27.17 -50.22 -23.42
C ALA A 30 -28.13 -51.28 -23.99
N LYS A 31 -28.48 -52.26 -23.17
CA LYS A 31 -29.62 -53.16 -23.39
C LYS A 31 -30.28 -53.44 -22.04
N ALA A 32 -31.57 -53.75 -22.05
CA ALA A 32 -32.30 -54.17 -20.85
C ALA A 32 -32.53 -55.68 -20.89
N THR A 33 -32.47 -56.33 -19.73
CA THR A 33 -32.81 -57.76 -19.57
C THR A 33 -34.02 -57.87 -18.63
N ASP A 34 -35.08 -58.57 -19.06
CA ASP A 34 -36.26 -58.78 -18.22
C ASP A 34 -36.06 -59.88 -17.16
N THR A 35 -37.05 -60.09 -16.29
CA THR A 35 -36.98 -61.12 -15.23
C THR A 35 -37.01 -62.56 -15.74
N ALA A 36 -37.38 -62.77 -17.01
CA ALA A 36 -37.31 -64.06 -17.68
C ALA A 36 -35.95 -64.27 -18.38
N GLY A 37 -35.04 -63.30 -18.32
CA GLY A 37 -33.72 -63.36 -18.93
C GLY A 37 -33.71 -62.99 -20.42
N GLN A 38 -34.75 -62.34 -20.93
CA GLN A 38 -34.83 -61.89 -22.32
C GLN A 38 -34.24 -60.49 -22.47
N ASP A 39 -33.32 -60.34 -23.41
CA ASP A 39 -32.70 -59.06 -23.73
C ASP A 39 -33.54 -58.24 -24.74
N SER A 40 -33.55 -56.92 -24.55
CA SER A 40 -33.97 -55.97 -25.58
C SER A 40 -32.95 -55.89 -26.72
N PRO A 41 -33.31 -55.28 -27.87
CA PRO A 41 -32.30 -54.77 -28.79
C PRO A 41 -31.34 -53.82 -28.07
N THR A 42 -30.07 -53.83 -28.46
CA THR A 42 -29.08 -52.84 -28.02
C THR A 42 -29.45 -51.46 -28.56
N THR A 43 -29.26 -50.41 -27.77
CA THR A 43 -29.43 -49.03 -28.23
C THR A 43 -28.45 -48.70 -29.36
N SER A 44 -28.73 -47.62 -30.09
CA SER A 44 -27.68 -46.96 -30.87
C SER A 44 -26.54 -46.51 -29.93
N GLY A 45 -25.33 -46.41 -30.48
CA GLY A 45 -24.18 -45.87 -29.77
C GLY A 45 -24.36 -44.38 -29.46
N TYR A 46 -24.08 -43.99 -28.21
CA TYR A 46 -23.89 -42.60 -27.81
C TYR A 46 -22.40 -42.32 -27.72
N GLU A 47 -21.94 -41.38 -28.54
CA GLU A 47 -20.52 -41.04 -28.65
C GLU A 47 -20.17 -39.97 -27.62
N ILE A 48 -19.07 -40.20 -26.89
CA ILE A 48 -18.41 -39.19 -26.06
C ILE A 48 -16.92 -39.18 -26.41
N VAL A 49 -16.25 -38.05 -26.23
CA VAL A 49 -14.79 -37.99 -26.27
C VAL A 49 -14.33 -37.92 -24.82
N LEU A 50 -13.59 -38.94 -24.38
CA LEU A 50 -12.91 -38.89 -23.09
C LEU A 50 -11.57 -38.21 -23.33
N ASP A 51 -11.30 -37.16 -22.58
CA ASP A 51 -10.01 -36.50 -22.57
C ASP A 51 -9.63 -36.20 -21.13
N THR A 52 -8.53 -36.79 -20.71
CA THR A 52 -7.99 -36.67 -19.35
C THR A 52 -6.58 -36.10 -19.36
N THR A 53 -6.09 -35.68 -20.53
CA THR A 53 -4.74 -35.16 -20.71
C THR A 53 -4.77 -33.64 -20.65
N ALA A 54 -4.12 -33.07 -19.63
CA ALA A 54 -3.95 -31.63 -19.56
C ALA A 54 -3.01 -31.09 -20.66
N PRO A 55 -3.17 -29.82 -21.08
CA PRO A 55 -2.20 -29.16 -21.95
C PRO A 55 -0.80 -29.10 -21.31
N GLU A 56 0.22 -28.99 -22.16
CA GLU A 56 1.59 -28.77 -21.70
C GLU A 56 1.73 -27.43 -20.95
N LYS A 57 2.73 -27.33 -20.06
CA LYS A 57 3.10 -26.09 -19.38
C LYS A 57 3.35 -24.98 -20.43
N PRO A 58 2.62 -23.86 -20.38
CA PRO A 58 2.75 -22.81 -21.37
C PRO A 58 4.09 -22.05 -21.22
N VAL A 59 4.59 -21.59 -22.37
CA VAL A 59 5.73 -20.66 -22.49
C VAL A 59 5.25 -19.47 -23.30
N PHE A 60 5.63 -18.26 -22.86
CA PHE A 60 5.25 -17.02 -23.52
C PHE A 60 6.41 -16.03 -23.53
N THR A 61 6.28 -15.01 -24.37
CA THR A 61 7.16 -13.83 -24.41
C THR A 61 6.31 -12.58 -24.31
N ALA A 62 6.83 -11.53 -23.68
CA ALA A 62 6.20 -10.22 -23.65
C ALA A 62 7.09 -9.18 -24.35
N LYS A 63 6.47 -8.11 -24.80
CA LYS A 63 7.13 -7.02 -25.50
C LYS A 63 6.66 -5.68 -24.93
N ASP A 64 7.62 -4.80 -24.68
CA ASP A 64 7.40 -3.37 -24.54
C ASP A 64 7.27 -2.80 -25.96
N ASP A 65 6.05 -2.42 -26.35
CA ASP A 65 5.77 -1.96 -27.71
C ASP A 65 5.37 -0.49 -27.83
N GLU A 66 5.43 0.23 -26.70
CA GLU A 66 5.31 1.68 -26.63
C GLU A 66 6.62 2.31 -26.07
N GLY A 67 6.61 3.61 -25.78
CA GLY A 67 7.79 4.28 -25.21
C GLY A 67 9.00 4.41 -26.14
N ARG A 68 10.17 4.68 -25.55
CA ARG A 68 11.44 4.86 -26.28
C ARG A 68 12.18 3.52 -26.45
N ILE A 69 12.09 2.65 -25.44
CA ILE A 69 12.73 1.34 -25.45
C ILE A 69 11.70 0.32 -25.93
N ILE A 70 11.71 0.05 -27.23
CA ILE A 70 10.90 -1.02 -27.81
C ILE A 70 11.73 -2.30 -27.83
N ASP A 71 11.52 -3.18 -26.86
CA ASP A 71 12.28 -4.43 -26.72
C ASP A 71 11.47 -5.57 -26.08
N PRO A 72 12.00 -6.81 -26.08
CA PRO A 72 11.39 -7.90 -25.34
C PRO A 72 11.52 -7.67 -23.82
N ILE A 73 10.43 -7.83 -23.09
CA ILE A 73 10.45 -7.76 -21.62
C ILE A 73 11.06 -9.06 -21.10
N ALA A 74 12.20 -8.95 -20.42
CA ALA A 74 12.84 -10.06 -19.72
C ALA A 74 12.41 -10.05 -18.24
N SER A 75 12.44 -11.22 -17.60
CA SER A 75 12.26 -11.28 -16.15
C SER A 75 13.36 -10.47 -15.44
N GLY A 76 12.95 -9.61 -14.52
CA GLY A 76 13.79 -8.63 -13.85
C GLY A 76 13.94 -7.29 -14.60
N SER A 77 13.21 -7.06 -15.68
CA SER A 77 13.18 -5.73 -16.34
C SER A 77 12.63 -4.68 -15.37
N MET A 78 13.37 -3.58 -15.18
CA MET A 78 13.04 -2.52 -14.21
C MET A 78 12.57 -1.20 -14.85
N MET A 79 12.47 -1.16 -16.18
CA MET A 79 12.29 0.06 -16.97
C MET A 79 11.36 -0.20 -18.16
N VAL A 80 10.23 -0.85 -17.94
CA VAL A 80 9.20 -1.04 -18.98
C VAL A 80 8.38 0.25 -19.08
N GLU A 81 8.28 0.82 -20.27
CA GLU A 81 7.61 2.12 -20.53
C GLU A 81 6.20 1.95 -21.10
N ASP A 82 5.73 0.72 -21.19
CA ASP A 82 4.43 0.31 -21.71
C ASP A 82 3.56 -0.31 -20.61
N THR A 83 2.44 0.35 -20.30
CA THR A 83 1.42 -0.13 -19.35
C THR A 83 0.49 -1.17 -19.98
N THR A 84 0.64 -1.47 -21.26
CA THR A 84 -0.14 -2.42 -22.04
C THR A 84 0.77 -3.41 -22.79
N PRO A 85 1.68 -4.13 -22.11
CA PRO A 85 2.63 -5.01 -22.79
C PRO A 85 1.92 -6.11 -23.57
N THR A 86 2.40 -6.37 -24.79
CA THR A 86 1.83 -7.43 -25.62
C THR A 86 2.53 -8.76 -25.35
N LEU A 87 1.75 -9.75 -24.92
CA LEU A 87 2.17 -11.15 -24.71
C LEU A 87 1.87 -12.01 -25.95
N PHE A 88 2.74 -12.98 -26.19
CA PHE A 88 2.64 -13.95 -27.28
C PHE A 88 2.97 -15.35 -26.76
N GLY A 89 2.22 -16.35 -27.21
CA GLY A 89 2.54 -17.75 -26.96
C GLY A 89 1.76 -18.70 -27.84
N THR A 90 1.93 -19.99 -27.56
CA THR A 90 1.24 -21.08 -28.26
C THR A 90 0.43 -21.92 -27.28
N GLY A 91 -0.52 -22.68 -27.80
CA GLY A 91 -1.31 -23.63 -27.01
C GLY A 91 -2.09 -24.61 -27.88
N GLU A 92 -2.86 -25.48 -27.24
CA GLU A 92 -3.78 -26.36 -27.94
C GLU A 92 -4.92 -25.55 -28.59
N ILE A 93 -5.27 -25.88 -29.83
CA ILE A 93 -6.34 -25.18 -30.58
C ILE A 93 -7.67 -25.27 -29.83
N GLY A 94 -8.29 -24.12 -29.56
CA GLY A 94 -9.57 -24.06 -28.86
C GLY A 94 -9.47 -24.17 -27.33
N ALA A 95 -8.27 -24.33 -26.78
CA ALA A 95 -8.02 -24.11 -25.37
C ALA A 95 -8.16 -22.61 -25.03
N PHE A 96 -8.29 -22.30 -23.74
CA PHE A 96 -8.27 -20.95 -23.21
C PHE A 96 -6.97 -20.71 -22.45
N VAL A 97 -6.36 -19.55 -22.69
CA VAL A 97 -5.29 -18.98 -21.87
C VAL A 97 -5.94 -18.17 -20.77
N THR A 98 -5.49 -18.35 -19.52
CA THR A 98 -5.82 -17.44 -18.41
C THR A 98 -4.55 -16.72 -18.01
N ILE A 99 -4.61 -15.39 -17.97
CA ILE A 99 -3.49 -14.51 -17.61
C ILE A 99 -3.69 -14.06 -16.18
N TYR A 100 -2.64 -14.18 -15.37
CA TYR A 100 -2.59 -13.75 -13.99
C TYR A 100 -1.54 -12.65 -13.84
N ASP A 101 -1.84 -11.66 -13.01
CA ASP A 101 -0.87 -10.72 -12.49
C ASP A 101 -0.88 -10.79 -10.97
N ASN A 102 0.31 -10.98 -10.37
CA ASN A 102 0.46 -11.16 -8.92
C ASN A 102 -0.49 -12.23 -8.35
N PHE A 103 -0.62 -13.35 -9.06
CA PHE A 103 -1.52 -14.48 -8.78
C PHE A 103 -3.03 -14.20 -8.89
N VAL A 104 -3.44 -13.00 -9.31
CA VAL A 104 -4.84 -12.66 -9.55
C VAL A 104 -5.15 -12.83 -11.03
N PRO A 105 -6.18 -13.61 -11.43
CA PRO A 105 -6.57 -13.71 -12.84
C PRO A 105 -7.12 -12.37 -13.32
N ILE A 106 -6.52 -11.83 -14.38
CA ILE A 106 -6.88 -10.53 -14.95
C ILE A 106 -7.58 -10.65 -16.31
N ASP A 107 -7.35 -11.73 -17.05
CA ASP A 107 -8.03 -11.97 -18.33
C ASP A 107 -8.03 -13.45 -18.74
N SER A 108 -8.86 -13.79 -19.73
CA SER A 108 -8.83 -15.08 -20.40
C SER A 108 -9.21 -14.98 -21.88
N ILE A 109 -8.36 -15.55 -22.74
CA ILE A 109 -8.49 -15.47 -24.20
C ILE A 109 -8.39 -16.86 -24.84
N PRO A 110 -9.03 -17.10 -26.00
CA PRO A 110 -8.90 -18.37 -26.69
C PRO A 110 -7.56 -18.48 -27.44
N VAL A 111 -7.03 -19.70 -27.52
CA VAL A 111 -6.00 -20.06 -28.51
C VAL A 111 -6.66 -20.18 -29.88
N ASP A 112 -6.04 -19.58 -30.89
CA ASP A 112 -6.60 -19.52 -32.23
C ASP A 112 -6.52 -20.86 -32.99
N GLN A 113 -6.99 -20.87 -34.24
CA GLN A 113 -7.00 -22.08 -35.08
C GLN A 113 -5.64 -22.48 -35.63
N ASN A 114 -4.61 -21.65 -35.45
CA ASN A 114 -3.22 -21.95 -35.79
C ASN A 114 -2.44 -22.49 -34.58
N GLY A 115 -3.00 -22.40 -33.37
CA GLY A 115 -2.34 -22.77 -32.12
C GLY A 115 -1.59 -21.61 -31.47
N ASP A 116 -1.82 -20.37 -31.93
CA ASP A 116 -1.19 -19.17 -31.44
C ASP A 116 -2.18 -18.35 -30.58
N TRP A 117 -1.65 -17.56 -29.66
CA TRP A 117 -2.42 -16.57 -28.92
C TRP A 117 -1.60 -15.30 -28.71
N THR A 118 -2.32 -14.18 -28.62
CA THR A 118 -1.75 -12.87 -28.31
C THR A 118 -2.68 -12.14 -27.36
N TRP A 119 -2.11 -11.46 -26.39
CA TRP A 119 -2.85 -10.72 -25.38
C TRP A 119 -2.20 -9.37 -25.16
N THR A 120 -3.03 -8.33 -25.16
CA THR A 120 -2.68 -6.97 -24.74
C THR A 120 -3.73 -6.57 -23.70
N PRO A 121 -3.34 -6.06 -22.52
CA PRO A 121 -4.30 -5.63 -21.51
C PRO A 121 -5.30 -4.62 -22.08
N SER A 122 -6.60 -4.86 -21.87
CA SER A 122 -7.64 -3.87 -22.24
C SER A 122 -7.74 -2.72 -21.24
N THR A 123 -7.32 -2.97 -20.01
CA THR A 123 -7.09 -1.97 -18.97
C THR A 123 -5.58 -1.92 -18.73
N PRO A 124 -4.95 -0.73 -18.83
CA PRO A 124 -3.52 -0.59 -18.52
C PRO A 124 -3.19 -1.17 -17.14
N LEU A 125 -2.07 -1.87 -17.08
CA LEU A 125 -1.44 -2.28 -15.82
C LEU A 125 -0.97 -1.03 -15.06
N SER A 126 -0.88 -1.12 -13.74
CA SER A 126 -0.34 -0.05 -12.90
C SER A 126 1.14 0.19 -13.18
N GLU A 127 1.66 1.34 -12.76
CA GLU A 127 3.10 1.61 -12.81
C GLU A 127 3.76 1.12 -11.51
N ASP A 128 3.88 -0.19 -11.37
CA ASP A 128 4.51 -0.85 -10.23
C ASP A 128 5.10 -2.21 -10.63
N PHE A 129 5.33 -3.07 -9.63
CA PHE A 129 5.85 -4.41 -9.85
C PHE A 129 4.74 -5.38 -10.30
N HIS A 130 5.01 -6.09 -11.39
CA HIS A 130 4.14 -7.12 -11.95
C HIS A 130 4.85 -8.47 -11.99
N SER A 131 4.05 -9.53 -11.82
CA SER A 131 4.48 -10.93 -11.95
C SER A 131 3.45 -11.65 -12.81
N LEU A 132 3.67 -11.68 -14.13
CA LEU A 132 2.75 -12.30 -15.06
C LEU A 132 2.96 -13.81 -15.16
N ILE A 133 1.86 -14.57 -15.05
CA ILE A 133 1.81 -16.03 -15.18
C ILE A 133 0.65 -16.39 -16.10
N VAL A 134 0.78 -17.46 -16.89
CA VAL A 134 -0.30 -17.98 -17.73
C VAL A 134 -0.57 -19.46 -17.49
N THR A 135 -1.83 -19.88 -17.64
CA THR A 135 -2.26 -21.30 -17.64
C THR A 135 -3.11 -21.58 -18.88
N LEU A 136 -3.14 -22.83 -19.34
CA LEU A 136 -4.01 -23.29 -20.42
C LEU A 136 -5.09 -24.23 -19.88
N THR A 137 -6.34 -24.07 -20.35
CA THR A 137 -7.44 -25.00 -20.10
C THR A 137 -8.00 -25.52 -21.41
N ASP A 138 -7.98 -26.84 -21.61
CA ASP A 138 -8.49 -27.47 -22.84
C ASP A 138 -10.04 -27.46 -22.91
N PRO A 139 -10.64 -27.86 -24.06
CA PRO A 139 -12.10 -27.95 -24.19
C PRO A 139 -12.78 -28.97 -23.27
N ALA A 140 -12.05 -29.95 -22.72
CA ALA A 140 -12.55 -30.94 -21.77
C ALA A 140 -12.50 -30.44 -20.31
N GLY A 141 -11.81 -29.33 -20.06
CA GLY A 141 -11.63 -28.71 -18.75
C GLY A 141 -10.36 -29.16 -18.02
N ASN A 142 -9.43 -29.85 -18.68
CA ASN A 142 -8.14 -30.15 -18.07
C ASN A 142 -7.24 -28.90 -18.10
N MET A 143 -6.58 -28.60 -16.99
CA MET A 143 -5.75 -27.41 -16.81
C MET A 143 -4.27 -27.78 -16.77
N SER A 144 -3.42 -27.00 -17.45
CA SER A 144 -1.96 -27.15 -17.42
C SER A 144 -1.37 -26.79 -16.06
N ASP A 145 -0.10 -27.14 -15.84
CA ASP A 145 0.74 -26.43 -14.87
C ASP A 145 0.87 -24.95 -15.28
N PRO A 146 1.05 -24.00 -14.34
CA PRO A 146 1.32 -22.60 -14.67
C PRO A 146 2.67 -22.42 -15.38
N SER A 147 2.81 -21.36 -16.20
CA SER A 147 4.10 -20.95 -16.78
C SER A 147 5.14 -20.57 -15.71
N ASP A 148 6.38 -20.35 -16.12
CA ASP A 148 7.29 -19.55 -15.29
C ASP A 148 6.78 -18.10 -15.20
N ALA A 149 7.09 -17.42 -14.09
CA ALA A 149 6.70 -16.04 -13.86
C ALA A 149 7.57 -15.08 -14.69
N LEU A 150 6.94 -14.06 -15.27
CA LEU A 150 7.61 -12.91 -15.84
C LEU A 150 7.48 -11.73 -14.87
N ASP A 151 8.52 -11.52 -14.08
CA ASP A 151 8.62 -10.42 -13.13
C ASP A 151 9.19 -9.17 -13.81
N PHE A 152 8.54 -8.01 -13.67
CA PHE A 152 9.04 -6.74 -14.19
C PHE A 152 8.42 -5.55 -13.47
N VAL A 153 8.96 -4.36 -13.68
CA VAL A 153 8.39 -3.10 -13.19
C VAL A 153 8.01 -2.23 -14.38
N ILE A 154 6.77 -1.74 -14.37
CA ILE A 154 6.27 -0.74 -15.31
C ILE A 154 6.48 0.65 -14.70
N GLY A 155 6.95 1.58 -15.52
CA GLY A 155 7.32 2.92 -15.10
C GLY A 155 8.75 3.00 -14.57
N MET A 156 9.29 4.21 -14.58
CA MET A 156 10.56 4.52 -13.91
C MET A 156 10.27 4.79 -12.44
N ILE A 157 10.99 4.12 -11.54
CA ILE A 157 11.17 4.66 -10.19
C ILE A 157 12.16 5.83 -10.35
N PRO A 158 11.85 7.06 -9.88
CA PRO A 158 12.76 8.21 -10.02
C PRO A 158 14.13 7.93 -9.43
N SER A 159 14.28 7.05 -8.46
CA SER A 159 15.57 6.56 -7.96
C SER A 159 15.34 5.20 -7.33
N ASN A 160 16.32 4.30 -7.39
CA ASN A 160 16.27 3.09 -6.57
C ASN A 160 16.62 3.39 -5.09
N ARG A 161 17.19 4.57 -4.83
CA ARG A 161 17.59 5.03 -3.49
C ARG A 161 17.78 6.53 -3.47
N ILE A 162 17.22 7.17 -2.45
CA ILE A 162 17.48 8.58 -2.09
C ILE A 162 18.06 8.56 -0.69
N TRP A 163 19.27 9.10 -0.51
CA TRP A 163 20.05 8.95 0.71
C TRP A 163 20.39 10.30 1.34
N ASP A 164 20.13 10.40 2.64
CA ASP A 164 20.55 11.48 3.53
C ASP A 164 21.93 11.13 4.12
N ASP A 165 22.95 11.96 3.85
CA ASP A 165 24.27 11.84 4.47
C ASP A 165 24.66 13.00 5.40
N TYR A 166 23.67 13.80 5.81
CA TYR A 166 23.85 14.96 6.67
C TYR A 166 23.23 14.74 8.07
N GLY A 167 23.61 15.60 9.01
CA GLY A 167 22.99 15.61 10.34
C GLY A 167 23.26 14.37 11.21
N PRO A 168 22.54 14.27 12.34
CA PRO A 168 22.59 13.13 13.25
C PRO A 168 21.75 11.94 12.77
N VAL A 169 20.78 12.16 11.87
CA VAL A 169 19.88 11.13 11.33
C VAL A 169 20.16 10.96 9.84
N THR A 170 21.11 10.08 9.52
CA THR A 170 21.41 9.70 8.13
C THR A 170 20.66 8.43 7.75
N GLY A 171 20.23 8.29 6.49
CA GLY A 171 19.39 7.14 6.13
C GLY A 171 18.84 7.16 4.71
N ASP A 172 18.19 6.07 4.33
CA ASP A 172 17.35 6.05 3.13
C ASP A 172 16.12 6.91 3.41
N ILE A 173 15.84 7.86 2.52
CA ILE A 173 14.65 8.69 2.59
C ILE A 173 13.53 7.93 1.86
N PRO A 174 12.44 7.53 2.54
CA PRO A 174 11.28 6.95 1.88
C PRO A 174 10.49 8.02 1.13
N ASN A 175 9.59 7.61 0.23
CA ASN A 175 8.66 8.55 -0.39
C ASN A 175 7.83 9.25 0.70
N TYR A 176 7.63 10.56 0.57
CA TYR A 176 7.09 11.47 1.59
C TYR A 176 7.97 11.64 2.85
N GLY A 177 9.24 11.20 2.81
CA GLY A 177 10.18 11.35 3.91
C GLY A 177 10.66 12.80 4.11
N ILE A 178 11.29 13.04 5.26
CA ILE A 178 11.87 14.32 5.66
C ILE A 178 13.38 14.16 5.81
N THR A 179 14.16 15.19 5.49
CA THR A 179 15.62 15.20 5.60
C THR A 179 16.13 16.58 6.01
N ASP A 180 17.21 16.64 6.79
CA ASP A 180 17.94 17.89 7.05
C ASP A 180 19.08 18.13 6.03
N ASP A 181 19.28 17.19 5.10
CA ASP A 181 20.21 17.29 3.99
C ASP A 181 19.62 18.09 2.82
N THR A 182 20.20 19.25 2.54
CA THR A 182 19.88 20.04 1.32
C THR A 182 20.43 19.42 0.04
N THR A 183 21.23 18.36 0.14
CA THR A 183 21.94 17.72 -0.97
C THR A 183 21.79 16.19 -1.00
N PRO A 184 20.55 15.66 -0.89
CA PRO A 184 20.34 14.22 -0.81
C PRO A 184 20.87 13.53 -2.07
N THR A 185 21.43 12.34 -1.90
CA THR A 185 22.02 11.60 -3.02
C THR A 185 20.99 10.70 -3.68
N PHE A 186 20.63 11.03 -4.92
CA PHE A 186 19.74 10.22 -5.75
C PHE A 186 20.59 9.21 -6.53
N SER A 187 20.21 7.94 -6.52
CA SER A 187 20.88 6.92 -7.32
C SER A 187 19.89 5.97 -7.97
N GLY A 188 20.33 5.33 -9.05
CA GLY A 188 19.54 4.36 -9.78
C GLY A 188 20.38 3.41 -10.61
N THR A 189 19.72 2.34 -11.06
CA THR A 189 20.27 1.29 -11.92
C THR A 189 19.25 0.92 -13.00
N GLY A 190 19.70 0.31 -14.09
CA GLY A 190 18.81 -0.32 -15.08
C GLY A 190 18.61 0.47 -16.37
N ALA A 191 19.11 1.69 -16.46
CA ALA A 191 19.22 2.42 -17.72
C ALA A 191 20.44 1.96 -18.53
N ALA A 192 20.40 2.13 -19.86
CA ALA A 192 21.50 1.70 -20.73
C ALA A 192 22.73 2.61 -20.55
N ALA A 193 23.92 2.01 -20.63
CA ALA A 193 25.17 2.76 -20.51
C ALA A 193 25.25 3.86 -21.58
N GLY A 194 25.48 5.10 -21.13
CA GLY A 194 25.53 6.29 -22.00
C GLY A 194 24.19 7.01 -22.17
N ASP A 195 23.08 6.47 -21.66
CA ASP A 195 21.82 7.22 -21.54
C ASP A 195 22.00 8.41 -20.57
N VAL A 196 21.12 9.41 -20.69
CA VAL A 196 21.12 10.61 -19.84
C VAL A 196 19.86 10.62 -18.99
N ILE A 197 20.04 10.56 -17.68
CA ILE A 197 18.98 10.77 -16.70
C ILE A 197 18.81 12.28 -16.52
N THR A 198 17.62 12.82 -16.76
CA THR A 198 17.26 14.20 -16.46
C THR A 198 16.43 14.24 -15.18
N ILE A 199 16.82 15.10 -14.24
CA ILE A 199 16.14 15.32 -12.96
C ILE A 199 15.29 16.57 -13.07
N TYR A 200 14.02 16.43 -12.71
CA TYR A 200 13.05 17.51 -12.56
C TYR A 200 12.69 17.65 -11.07
N VAL A 201 12.67 18.89 -10.58
CA VAL A 201 12.22 19.26 -9.24
C VAL A 201 11.05 20.21 -9.42
N ASP A 202 9.90 19.89 -8.83
CA ASP A 202 8.67 20.68 -8.92
C ASP A 202 8.25 20.96 -10.38
N ASN A 203 8.43 19.95 -11.25
CA ASN A 203 8.21 19.98 -12.70
C ASN A 203 9.17 20.88 -13.50
N GLU A 204 10.21 21.45 -12.89
CA GLU A 204 11.24 22.21 -13.59
C GLU A 204 12.51 21.35 -13.77
N LYS A 205 13.08 21.38 -14.98
CA LYS A 205 14.34 20.69 -15.27
C LYS A 205 15.45 21.24 -14.38
N TYR A 206 15.91 20.42 -13.45
CA TYR A 206 16.89 20.78 -12.44
C TYR A 206 18.31 20.41 -12.87
N GLY A 207 18.50 19.18 -13.34
CA GLY A 207 19.83 18.65 -13.63
C GLY A 207 19.82 17.42 -14.53
N SER A 208 21.00 16.90 -14.81
CA SER A 208 21.12 15.63 -15.55
C SER A 208 22.44 14.93 -15.25
N VAL A 209 22.44 13.59 -15.32
CA VAL A 209 23.62 12.74 -15.17
C VAL A 209 23.64 11.66 -16.26
N THR A 210 24.83 11.33 -16.76
CA THR A 210 25.01 10.22 -17.72
C THR A 210 25.18 8.90 -16.98
N VAL A 211 24.50 7.86 -17.46
CA VAL A 211 24.58 6.50 -16.92
C VAL A 211 25.95 5.90 -17.24
N ASP A 212 26.59 5.31 -16.23
CA ASP A 212 27.92 4.72 -16.34
C ASP A 212 27.95 3.42 -17.17
N SER A 213 29.14 2.89 -17.41
CA SER A 213 29.33 1.65 -18.19
C SER A 213 28.72 0.40 -17.55
N SER A 214 28.33 0.47 -16.29
CA SER A 214 27.71 -0.60 -15.51
C SER A 214 26.20 -0.40 -15.34
N GLY A 215 25.61 0.64 -15.94
CA GLY A 215 24.18 0.92 -15.87
C GLY A 215 23.76 1.66 -14.59
N ASN A 216 24.71 2.23 -13.83
CA ASN A 216 24.42 2.99 -12.62
C ASN A 216 24.51 4.49 -12.87
N TRP A 217 23.80 5.26 -12.05
CA TRP A 217 23.91 6.71 -12.03
C TRP A 217 23.71 7.25 -10.61
N SER A 218 24.26 8.43 -10.34
CA SER A 218 24.09 9.13 -9.08
C SER A 218 24.13 10.64 -9.28
N TYR A 219 23.24 11.37 -8.62
CA TYR A 219 23.12 12.81 -8.71
C TYR A 219 22.65 13.39 -7.37
N SER A 220 23.29 14.46 -6.90
CA SER A 220 22.88 15.17 -5.68
C SER A 220 22.41 16.58 -6.05
N PRO A 221 21.09 16.82 -6.20
CA PRO A 221 20.57 18.17 -6.40
C PRO A 221 20.74 19.00 -5.13
N THR A 222 20.78 20.32 -5.24
CA THR A 222 20.68 21.24 -4.09
C THR A 222 19.24 21.70 -3.93
N LEU A 223 18.53 21.13 -2.98
CA LEU A 223 17.13 21.42 -2.71
C LEU A 223 17.02 22.57 -1.69
N THR A 224 15.91 23.31 -1.78
CA THR A 224 15.61 24.39 -0.84
C THR A 224 14.78 23.86 0.32
N GLU A 225 14.59 24.66 1.36
CA GLU A 225 13.64 24.33 2.43
C GLU A 225 12.23 24.08 1.88
N GLY A 226 11.55 23.05 2.41
CA GLY A 226 10.17 22.71 2.11
C GLY A 226 9.99 21.43 1.31
N GLY A 227 8.74 21.16 0.93
CA GLY A 227 8.36 19.99 0.15
C GLY A 227 8.71 20.11 -1.33
N HIS A 228 9.20 19.01 -1.90
CA HIS A 228 9.61 18.90 -3.30
C HIS A 228 9.03 17.64 -3.95
N ALA A 229 8.61 17.77 -5.21
CA ALA A 229 8.25 16.65 -6.07
C ALA A 229 9.37 16.38 -7.09
N ILE A 230 9.96 15.19 -7.03
CA ILE A 230 11.07 14.76 -7.88
C ILE A 230 10.54 13.82 -8.96
N THR A 231 10.78 14.14 -10.24
CA THR A 231 10.51 13.24 -11.36
C THR A 231 11.74 13.15 -12.26
N LEU A 232 11.95 11.99 -12.86
CA LEU A 232 13.08 11.75 -13.76
C LEU A 232 12.60 11.35 -15.15
N THR A 233 13.37 11.70 -16.17
CA THR A 233 13.26 11.09 -17.51
C THR A 233 14.60 10.49 -17.91
N THR A 234 14.55 9.52 -18.81
CA THR A 234 15.77 8.98 -19.44
C THR A 234 15.78 9.34 -20.91
N THR A 235 16.90 9.91 -21.39
CA THR A 235 17.15 10.22 -22.79
C THR A 235 18.18 9.25 -23.36
N ASP A 236 17.85 8.58 -24.46
CA ASP A 236 18.76 7.64 -25.10
C ASP A 236 19.95 8.35 -25.80
N GLY A 237 20.97 7.58 -26.20
CA GLY A 237 22.13 8.09 -26.94
C GLY A 237 21.82 8.72 -28.32
N THR A 238 20.58 8.62 -28.79
CA THR A 238 20.08 9.26 -30.03
C THR A 238 19.23 10.51 -29.78
N GLY A 239 18.92 10.81 -28.51
CA GLY A 239 18.18 11.99 -28.07
C GLY A 239 16.68 11.78 -27.86
N ASN A 240 16.17 10.54 -27.84
CA ASN A 240 14.77 10.30 -27.52
C ASN A 240 14.58 10.25 -26.01
N GLU A 241 13.76 11.16 -25.48
CA GLU A 241 13.38 11.23 -24.07
C GLU A 241 12.16 10.34 -23.80
N GLY A 242 12.24 9.50 -22.78
CA GLY A 242 11.15 8.64 -22.33
C GLY A 242 10.11 9.37 -21.49
N SER A 243 9.06 8.66 -21.10
CA SER A 243 8.05 9.18 -20.17
C SER A 243 8.67 9.55 -18.81
N PRO A 244 8.15 10.59 -18.13
CA PRO A 244 8.55 10.89 -16.75
C PRO A 244 8.24 9.72 -15.81
N SER A 245 9.08 9.52 -14.81
CA SER A 245 8.82 8.66 -13.66
C SER A 245 7.58 9.11 -12.88
N ASN A 246 7.06 8.22 -12.03
CA ASN A 246 6.19 8.65 -10.94
C ASN A 246 6.92 9.68 -10.04
N PRO A 247 6.19 10.65 -9.46
CA PRO A 247 6.78 11.62 -8.56
C PRO A 247 7.20 10.97 -7.24
N PHE A 248 8.40 11.32 -6.77
CA PHE A 248 8.85 11.07 -5.42
C PHE A 248 8.78 12.37 -4.64
N TYR A 249 8.12 12.34 -3.49
CA TYR A 249 7.95 13.48 -2.62
C TYR A 249 8.94 13.41 -1.47
N LEU A 250 9.58 14.53 -1.15
CA LEU A 250 10.39 14.66 0.07
C LEU A 250 10.27 16.08 0.61
N THR A 251 10.53 16.24 1.89
CA THR A 251 10.62 17.56 2.54
C THR A 251 12.03 17.78 3.04
N VAL A 252 12.64 18.90 2.64
CA VAL A 252 13.88 19.39 3.24
C VAL A 252 13.50 20.28 4.42
N ASP A 253 13.97 19.91 5.60
CA ASP A 253 13.79 20.65 6.84
C ASP A 253 15.16 20.91 7.49
N THR A 254 15.80 22.01 7.07
CA THR A 254 17.09 22.48 7.62
C THR A 254 16.91 23.37 8.84
N GLN A 255 15.68 23.82 9.08
CA GLN A 255 15.36 24.51 10.29
C GLN A 255 15.31 23.46 11.38
N GLY A 256 16.50 23.19 11.92
CA GLY A 256 16.62 22.55 13.21
C GLY A 256 15.75 23.33 14.16
N SER A 257 14.54 22.86 14.40
CA SER A 257 14.01 23.00 15.71
C SER A 257 15.07 22.41 16.60
N LEU A 258 15.61 23.23 17.49
CA LEU A 258 16.66 22.86 18.43
C LEU A 258 16.09 21.85 19.44
N PHE A 259 15.54 20.73 18.97
CA PHE A 259 15.11 19.62 19.80
C PHE A 259 16.35 18.77 20.09
N PHE A 260 17.26 19.32 20.88
CA PHE A 260 17.79 18.45 21.92
C PHE A 260 16.58 18.07 22.75
N ALA A 261 16.34 16.78 22.96
CA ALA A 261 15.51 16.35 24.07
C ALA A 261 16.01 17.09 25.32
N SER A 262 15.26 18.10 25.78
CA SER A 262 15.48 18.72 27.07
C SER A 262 15.15 17.67 28.12
N GLU A 263 16.03 17.52 29.10
CA GLU A 263 15.88 16.54 30.17
C GLU A 263 14.54 16.78 30.88
N ILE A 264 13.67 15.79 30.86
CA ILE A 264 12.58 15.65 31.83
C ILE A 264 13.18 15.85 33.23
N ASN A 265 12.85 16.97 33.89
CA ASN A 265 13.43 17.32 35.19
C ASN A 265 13.11 16.27 36.27
N SER A 266 11.93 15.64 36.19
CA SER A 266 11.57 14.44 36.96
C SER A 266 10.29 13.80 36.42
N ILE A 267 10.30 12.49 36.21
CA ILE A 267 9.09 11.65 36.28
C ILE A 267 8.98 11.19 37.73
N GLU A 268 7.89 11.55 38.42
CA GLU A 268 7.55 10.89 39.69
C GLU A 268 6.69 9.66 39.36
N ASP A 269 7.38 8.58 39.03
CA ASP A 269 6.82 7.22 39.01
C ASP A 269 6.61 6.79 40.48
N ASP A 270 5.37 6.43 40.84
CA ASP A 270 5.01 6.01 42.21
C ASP A 270 5.46 4.57 42.54
N ASP A 271 6.08 3.87 41.59
CA ASP A 271 6.57 2.49 41.68
C ASP A 271 7.97 2.36 41.04
N GLY A 272 8.97 2.93 41.71
CA GLY A 272 10.29 3.13 41.11
C GLY A 272 10.96 1.90 40.46
N ALA A 273 11.30 2.04 39.19
CA ALA A 273 12.66 1.83 38.67
C ALA A 273 12.83 2.37 37.23
N GLU A 274 13.69 3.38 37.09
CA GLU A 274 14.43 3.87 35.92
C GLU A 274 13.94 3.50 34.49
N SER A 275 13.34 4.48 33.81
CA SER A 275 13.75 4.97 32.49
C SER A 275 12.91 6.20 32.15
N GLY A 276 13.51 7.23 31.53
CA GLY A 276 12.80 8.40 30.99
C GLY A 276 11.94 8.07 29.76
N ILE A 277 11.19 6.98 29.80
CA ILE A 277 10.23 6.52 28.80
C ILE A 277 8.95 6.22 29.58
N ILE A 278 7.91 7.00 29.29
CA ILE A 278 6.57 6.80 29.83
C ILE A 278 5.97 5.58 29.15
N THR A 279 5.48 4.62 29.93
CA THR A 279 4.85 3.41 29.43
C THR A 279 3.37 3.47 29.76
N ALA A 280 2.50 3.40 28.75
CA ALA A 280 1.06 3.22 28.97
C ALA A 280 0.78 1.79 29.49
N ASP A 281 1.10 1.55 30.76
CA ASP A 281 1.02 0.24 31.42
C ASP A 281 -0.18 0.12 32.39
N GLY A 282 -1.03 1.15 32.44
CA GLY A 282 -2.30 1.16 33.17
C GLY A 282 -2.22 1.76 34.58
N ASN A 283 -1.20 2.56 34.90
CA ASN A 283 -1.09 3.33 36.14
C ASN A 283 -1.36 4.84 35.88
N ASP A 284 -1.70 5.59 36.94
CA ASP A 284 -1.92 7.05 36.87
C ASP A 284 -0.54 7.75 36.91
N ASP A 285 -0.08 8.36 35.81
CA ASP A 285 1.20 9.09 35.76
C ASP A 285 1.03 10.60 35.98
N ALA A 286 1.94 11.23 36.75
CA ALA A 286 1.96 12.68 36.97
C ALA A 286 3.18 13.34 36.31
N PHE A 287 2.92 14.31 35.42
CA PHE A 287 3.95 15.05 34.68
C PHE A 287 4.14 16.45 35.25
N HIS A 288 5.38 16.79 35.61
CA HIS A 288 5.77 18.14 36.05
C HIS A 288 6.79 18.73 35.06
N LEU A 289 6.31 19.58 34.15
CA LEU A 289 7.16 20.34 33.23
C LEU A 289 7.55 21.65 33.93
N SER A 290 8.85 21.95 33.98
CA SER A 290 9.35 23.16 34.65
C SER A 290 10.57 23.71 33.90
N GLY A 291 10.32 24.69 33.05
CA GLY A 291 11.33 25.41 32.28
C GLY A 291 10.72 26.60 31.55
N ASP A 292 11.52 27.64 31.27
CA ASP A 292 11.12 28.80 30.45
C ASP A 292 11.30 28.49 28.94
N GLU A 293 11.25 27.22 28.54
CA GLU A 293 11.51 26.72 27.18
C GLU A 293 10.28 25.96 26.66
N ASN A 294 9.95 26.07 25.36
CA ASN A 294 8.76 25.45 24.78
C ASN A 294 8.94 23.93 24.69
N ASP A 295 8.32 23.20 25.63
CA ASP A 295 8.36 21.74 25.66
C ASP A 295 7.30 21.11 24.73
N MET A 296 7.59 19.92 24.20
CA MET A 296 6.65 19.12 23.41
C MET A 296 6.48 17.75 24.05
N LEU A 297 5.24 17.41 24.42
CA LEU A 297 4.89 16.09 24.94
C LEU A 297 4.47 15.16 23.80
N ILE A 298 5.15 14.02 23.66
CA ILE A 298 4.82 12.97 22.70
C ILE A 298 4.20 11.79 23.45
N TYR A 299 2.96 11.41 23.08
CA TYR A 299 2.28 10.27 23.68
C TYR A 299 2.27 9.08 22.71
N ARG A 300 2.73 7.91 23.17
CA ARG A 300 2.88 6.70 22.34
C ARG A 300 2.25 5.48 23.01
N LEU A 301 1.48 4.72 22.23
CA LEU A 301 1.00 3.40 22.63
C LEU A 301 2.09 2.33 22.37
N LEU A 302 2.48 1.59 23.41
CA LEU A 302 3.54 0.57 23.32
C LEU A 302 3.03 -0.86 23.09
N ASP A 303 1.78 -1.16 23.48
CA ASP A 303 1.10 -2.42 23.20
C ASP A 303 -0.17 -2.20 22.39
N THR A 304 -0.19 -2.78 21.20
CA THR A 304 -1.28 -2.67 20.22
C THR A 304 -2.45 -3.60 20.52
N GLU A 305 -2.25 -4.59 21.40
CA GLU A 305 -3.30 -5.48 21.89
C GLU A 305 -4.09 -4.86 23.06
N ASP A 306 -3.46 -3.95 23.82
CA ASP A 306 -4.11 -3.10 24.81
C ASP A 306 -4.55 -1.76 24.20
N LYS A 307 -5.64 -1.82 23.44
CA LYS A 307 -6.23 -0.66 22.75
C LYS A 307 -6.79 0.42 23.69
N THR A 308 -6.64 0.26 25.01
CA THR A 308 -7.18 1.19 25.99
C THR A 308 -6.20 2.27 26.41
N GLY A 309 -4.91 2.17 26.05
CA GLY A 309 -3.89 3.13 26.47
C GLY A 309 -3.70 3.17 27.98
N GLY A 310 -4.10 2.11 28.70
CA GLY A 310 -4.30 2.17 30.14
C GLY A 310 -5.66 2.79 30.46
N ASN A 311 -6.45 2.11 31.27
CA ASN A 311 -7.74 2.58 31.78
C ASN A 311 -7.60 3.57 32.96
N ALA A 312 -6.45 4.24 33.06
CA ALA A 312 -6.01 5.06 34.17
C ALA A 312 -6.01 6.55 33.79
N TYR A 313 -6.08 7.43 34.78
CA TYR A 313 -6.17 8.88 34.62
C TYR A 313 -4.76 9.47 34.72
N ASP A 314 -4.26 10.07 33.64
CA ASP A 314 -2.91 10.66 33.57
C ASP A 314 -2.99 12.20 33.72
N PRO A 315 -2.96 12.76 34.95
CA PRO A 315 -2.97 14.20 35.15
C PRO A 315 -1.63 14.83 34.74
N ILE A 316 -1.68 15.78 33.82
CA ILE A 316 -0.54 16.65 33.50
C ILE A 316 -0.68 17.90 34.37
N ALA A 317 0.26 18.13 35.30
CA ALA A 317 0.25 19.32 36.15
C ALA A 317 1.19 20.41 35.63
N ASP A 318 0.81 21.68 35.88
CA ASP A 318 1.58 22.88 35.49
C ASP A 318 1.81 23.07 33.97
N PHE A 319 1.03 22.38 33.14
CA PHE A 319 0.98 22.56 31.68
C PHE A 319 0.12 23.79 31.32
N GLU A 320 0.65 24.77 30.58
CA GLU A 320 -0.09 25.97 30.21
C GLU A 320 -0.44 26.00 28.71
N ILE A 321 -1.72 25.77 28.40
CA ILE A 321 -2.27 25.96 27.06
C ILE A 321 -2.67 27.44 26.87
N ALA A 322 -1.96 28.21 26.03
CA ALA A 322 -2.35 29.59 25.70
C ALA A 322 -2.65 29.79 24.22
N PRO A 323 -3.63 30.64 23.84
CA PRO A 323 -3.93 30.95 22.44
C PRO A 323 -2.68 31.42 21.71
N SER A 324 -2.57 31.05 20.42
CA SER A 324 -1.40 31.36 19.60
C SER A 324 -1.05 32.86 19.69
N GLY A 325 0.15 33.15 20.21
CA GLY A 325 0.69 34.52 20.32
C GLY A 325 0.35 35.30 21.60
N GLU A 326 -0.37 34.73 22.59
CA GLU A 326 -0.59 35.39 23.89
C GLU A 326 0.38 34.95 24.99
N ASN A 327 0.87 33.72 24.95
CA ASN A 327 1.97 33.24 25.79
C ASN A 327 3.02 32.57 24.90
N ALA A 328 4.27 33.06 24.95
CA ALA A 328 5.36 32.50 24.15
C ALA A 328 5.82 31.13 24.69
N ASP A 329 5.46 30.84 25.95
CA ASP A 329 5.85 29.66 26.72
C ASP A 329 4.76 28.56 26.66
N ALA A 330 3.79 28.67 25.75
CA ALA A 330 2.75 27.67 25.58
C ALA A 330 3.25 26.41 24.86
N GLU A 331 2.85 25.24 25.36
CA GLU A 331 3.40 23.94 24.97
C GLU A 331 2.40 23.11 24.12
N PRO A 332 2.82 22.51 22.99
CA PRO A 332 1.98 21.62 22.19
C PRO A 332 2.04 20.15 22.64
N ILE A 333 0.94 19.41 22.43
CA ILE A 333 0.88 17.95 22.60
C ILE A 333 0.76 17.26 21.23
N ASN A 334 1.65 16.31 20.92
CA ASN A 334 1.58 15.48 19.71
C ASN A 334 0.95 14.10 19.98
N LEU A 335 -0.15 13.81 19.27
CA LEU A 335 -0.94 12.58 19.40
C LEU A 335 -0.89 11.68 18.15
N ARG A 336 0.02 11.95 17.20
CA ARG A 336 0.08 11.23 15.91
C ARG A 336 0.23 9.72 16.07
N ASP A 337 1.20 9.28 16.88
CA ASP A 337 1.48 7.85 17.11
C ASP A 337 0.28 7.11 17.75
N LEU A 338 -0.60 7.82 18.46
CA LEU A 338 -1.81 7.26 19.04
C LEU A 338 -2.92 7.03 17.99
N LEU A 339 -2.95 7.86 16.95
CA LEU A 339 -4.00 7.89 15.92
C LEU A 339 -3.59 7.20 14.60
N ASP A 340 -2.29 6.99 14.36
CA ASP A 340 -1.74 6.47 13.09
C ASP A 340 -1.38 4.98 13.07
N LEU A 341 -1.80 4.20 14.07
CA LEU A 341 -1.35 2.83 14.15
C LEU A 341 -1.95 1.98 12.99
N ASP A 342 -1.06 1.32 12.23
CA ASP A 342 -1.20 0.45 11.03
C ASP A 342 -2.31 -0.64 11.03
N ASN A 343 -3.26 -0.60 11.95
CA ASN A 343 -4.39 -1.53 12.05
C ASN A 343 -5.68 -0.90 12.61
N GLN A 344 -5.85 0.42 12.51
CA GLN A 344 -7.16 1.07 12.68
C GLN A 344 -7.80 1.30 11.30
N PRO A 345 -8.55 0.33 10.74
CA PRO A 345 -9.19 0.47 9.44
C PRO A 345 -10.30 1.52 9.56
N GLY A 346 -9.96 2.79 9.35
CA GLY A 346 -10.94 3.85 9.38
C GLY A 346 -10.39 5.26 9.52
N PHE A 347 -9.29 5.50 10.24
CA PHE A 347 -8.79 6.88 10.42
C PHE A 347 -8.23 7.43 9.09
N THR A 348 -8.75 8.56 8.63
CA THR A 348 -8.34 9.19 7.36
C THR A 348 -8.13 10.70 7.50
N GLY A 349 -8.04 11.23 8.73
CA GLY A 349 -7.91 12.67 8.99
C GLY A 349 -6.46 13.14 9.06
N SER A 350 -6.20 14.41 8.72
CA SER A 350 -4.94 15.11 9.02
C SER A 350 -5.19 16.31 9.94
N ALA A 351 -4.18 16.79 10.67
CA ALA A 351 -4.24 18.03 11.45
C ALA A 351 -4.05 19.30 10.58
N GLU A 352 -4.38 19.26 9.29
CA GLU A 352 -4.26 20.43 8.43
C GLU A 352 -5.41 21.42 8.69
N THR A 353 -5.17 22.44 9.51
CA THR A 353 -6.10 23.56 9.66
C THR A 353 -5.95 24.53 8.49
N THR A 354 -7.00 24.75 7.71
CA THR A 354 -7.11 25.94 6.84
C THR A 354 -7.94 27.01 7.54
N PRO A 355 -7.68 28.31 7.35
CA PRO A 355 -8.54 29.36 7.89
C PRO A 355 -9.99 29.16 7.43
N ALA A 356 -10.95 29.20 8.35
CA ALA A 356 -12.37 29.11 8.01
C ALA A 356 -12.74 30.18 6.98
N SER A 357 -13.45 29.77 5.93
CA SER A 357 -13.82 30.63 4.80
C SER A 357 -15.07 31.49 5.05
N ASP A 358 -15.54 31.60 6.31
CA ASP A 358 -16.61 32.52 6.66
C ASP A 358 -16.08 33.79 7.34
N ASP A 359 -16.67 34.92 6.98
CA ASP A 359 -16.27 36.29 7.39
C ASP A 359 -16.62 36.57 8.86
N SER A 360 -16.69 35.53 9.71
CA SER A 360 -17.08 35.60 11.12
C SER A 360 -15.90 35.48 12.09
N GLY A 361 -14.73 35.02 11.62
CA GLY A 361 -13.52 34.90 12.44
C GLY A 361 -13.61 33.82 13.53
N ALA A 362 -14.57 32.90 13.45
CA ALA A 362 -14.61 31.71 14.31
C ALA A 362 -13.74 30.58 13.70
N ALA A 363 -13.00 29.87 14.54
CA ALA A 363 -12.26 28.68 14.13
C ALA A 363 -13.24 27.61 13.64
N GLY A 364 -13.00 27.07 12.45
CA GLY A 364 -13.82 26.03 11.84
C GLY A 364 -12.92 24.96 11.26
N LEU A 365 -13.20 23.71 11.62
CA LEU A 365 -12.54 22.53 11.05
C LEU A 365 -12.93 22.41 9.56
N ASN A 366 -11.95 22.18 8.68
CA ASN A 366 -12.19 22.08 7.23
C ASN A 366 -12.59 20.65 6.83
N GLU A 367 -12.87 20.44 5.55
CA GLU A 367 -13.23 19.13 4.99
C GLU A 367 -12.10 18.07 4.97
N ASN A 368 -10.86 18.44 5.34
CA ASN A 368 -9.69 17.55 5.41
C ASN A 368 -9.48 16.88 6.78
N ILE A 369 -10.27 17.23 7.80
CA ILE A 369 -10.19 16.53 9.11
C ILE A 369 -10.65 15.08 9.06
N GLY A 370 -11.18 14.63 7.91
CA GLY A 370 -11.65 13.27 7.69
C GLY A 370 -12.69 12.86 8.74
N ASN A 371 -12.32 11.88 9.58
CA ASN A 371 -13.13 11.41 10.69
C ASN A 371 -12.49 11.65 12.07
N LEU A 372 -11.55 12.60 12.18
CA LEU A 372 -10.81 12.92 13.41
C LEU A 372 -11.73 13.16 14.62
N GLU A 373 -12.86 13.84 14.44
CA GLU A 373 -13.84 14.08 15.52
C GLU A 373 -14.46 12.80 16.11
N LYS A 374 -14.33 11.65 15.44
CA LYS A 374 -14.73 10.34 16.02
C LYS A 374 -13.71 9.80 17.00
N TYR A 375 -12.47 10.25 16.89
CA TYR A 375 -11.32 9.73 17.63
C TYR A 375 -10.71 10.75 18.58
N LEU A 376 -10.97 12.04 18.40
CA LEU A 376 -10.47 13.11 19.25
C LEU A 376 -11.61 14.08 19.54
N ASN A 377 -11.83 14.39 20.81
CA ASN A 377 -12.90 15.26 21.25
C ASN A 377 -12.43 16.17 22.39
N ALA A 378 -12.84 17.44 22.37
CA ALA A 378 -12.62 18.38 23.45
C ALA A 378 -13.97 18.81 24.05
N THR A 379 -14.15 18.61 25.35
CA THR A 379 -15.36 18.96 26.10
C THR A 379 -15.03 19.82 27.30
N ASN A 380 -15.98 20.59 27.82
CA ASN A 380 -15.75 21.40 29.01
C ASN A 380 -16.28 20.68 30.26
N ASP A 381 -15.43 20.51 31.27
CA ASP A 381 -15.82 20.09 32.62
C ASP A 381 -15.51 21.21 33.62
N GLY A 382 -16.56 21.84 34.15
CA GLY A 382 -16.42 23.05 34.96
C GLY A 382 -15.81 24.21 34.16
N ASN A 383 -14.65 24.70 34.62
CA ASN A 383 -13.90 25.80 33.98
C ASN A 383 -12.73 25.30 33.13
N ASN A 384 -12.63 23.97 32.92
CA ASN A 384 -11.51 23.33 32.24
C ASN A 384 -11.98 22.74 30.92
N THR A 385 -11.09 22.75 29.93
CA THR A 385 -11.26 21.98 28.69
C THR A 385 -10.55 20.64 28.83
N VAL A 386 -11.30 19.57 28.59
CA VAL A 386 -10.87 18.17 28.68
C VAL A 386 -10.77 17.61 27.27
N SER A 387 -9.60 17.09 26.91
CA SER A 387 -9.40 16.41 25.62
C SER A 387 -9.41 14.89 25.81
N SER A 388 -10.11 14.18 24.93
CA SER A 388 -10.31 12.73 25.01
C SER A 388 -10.02 12.08 23.66
N VAL A 389 -9.40 10.91 23.70
CA VAL A 389 -9.12 10.10 22.50
C VAL A 389 -9.96 8.83 22.54
N ASP A 390 -10.77 8.60 21.51
CA ASP A 390 -11.65 7.44 21.35
C ASP A 390 -11.16 6.54 20.20
N LEU A 391 -10.30 5.57 20.51
CA LEU A 391 -9.68 4.69 19.52
C LEU A 391 -10.59 3.55 19.02
N ASP A 392 -11.78 3.35 19.59
CA ASP A 392 -12.68 2.24 19.22
C ASP A 392 -14.01 2.68 18.60
N SER A 393 -14.30 3.98 18.57
CA SER A 393 -15.48 4.61 17.97
C SER A 393 -16.83 4.12 18.55
N ALA A 394 -16.82 3.50 19.74
CA ALA A 394 -18.00 2.93 20.37
C ALA A 394 -18.89 3.99 21.04
N GLY A 395 -18.39 5.22 21.18
CA GLY A 395 -19.11 6.32 21.81
C GLY A 395 -19.25 6.09 23.31
N ILE A 396 -18.54 6.93 24.06
CA ILE A 396 -18.39 7.14 25.51
C ILE A 396 -17.31 6.33 26.28
N THR A 397 -16.33 7.14 26.72
CA THR A 397 -15.40 7.12 27.88
C THR A 397 -14.28 6.09 27.94
N HIS A 398 -13.12 6.45 27.39
CA HIS A 398 -11.80 5.94 27.79
C HIS A 398 -10.78 7.11 27.85
N ALA A 399 -9.70 6.91 28.62
CA ALA A 399 -8.91 7.87 29.43
C ALA A 399 -8.60 9.28 28.87
N MET A 400 -8.54 10.23 29.82
CA MET A 400 -8.52 11.68 29.64
C MET A 400 -7.08 12.18 29.58
N ILE A 401 -6.76 13.06 28.64
CA ILE A 401 -5.71 14.06 28.88
C ILE A 401 -6.45 15.21 29.55
N ASP A 402 -6.15 15.49 30.82
CA ASP A 402 -6.56 16.73 31.45
C ASP A 402 -5.44 17.74 31.20
N PRO A 403 -5.45 18.49 30.08
CA PRO A 403 -4.60 19.66 30.04
C PRO A 403 -5.18 20.60 31.07
N ILE A 404 -4.45 20.84 32.16
CA ILE A 404 -4.80 21.91 33.08
C ILE A 404 -4.85 23.19 32.25
N ALA A 405 -6.05 23.60 31.86
CA ALA A 405 -6.25 24.88 31.23
C ALA A 405 -5.81 25.94 32.26
N PRO A 406 -5.02 26.95 31.87
CA PRO A 406 -4.79 28.09 32.76
C PRO A 406 -6.15 28.61 33.23
N ASN A 407 -6.30 28.82 34.54
CA ASN A 407 -7.55 29.16 35.22
C ASN A 407 -8.57 29.92 34.34
N ASN A 408 -9.73 29.30 34.06
CA ASN A 408 -10.91 29.86 33.37
C ASN A 408 -10.84 30.01 31.84
N SER A 409 -10.33 29.02 31.09
CA SER A 409 -10.53 29.00 29.63
C SER A 409 -11.35 27.78 29.18
N GLU A 410 -12.53 28.06 28.63
CA GLU A 410 -13.33 27.10 27.86
C GLU A 410 -12.98 27.23 26.37
N THR A 411 -12.54 26.16 25.72
CA THR A 411 -12.20 26.12 24.29
C THR A 411 -12.68 24.82 23.63
N ASP A 412 -12.73 24.80 22.31
CA ASP A 412 -13.13 23.63 21.51
C ASP A 412 -11.94 23.01 20.74
N LEU A 413 -12.15 21.81 20.21
CA LEU A 413 -11.13 21.05 19.50
C LEU A 413 -10.60 21.79 18.27
N ALA A 414 -11.48 22.52 17.57
CA ALA A 414 -11.12 23.34 16.42
C ALA A 414 -10.10 24.41 16.78
N THR A 415 -10.33 25.07 17.91
CA THR A 415 -9.48 26.12 18.44
C THR A 415 -8.16 25.55 18.94
N LEU A 416 -8.16 24.38 19.61
CA LEU A 416 -6.94 23.69 20.05
C LEU A 416 -6.02 23.31 18.86
N LEU A 417 -6.60 22.73 17.80
CA LEU A 417 -5.87 22.35 16.59
C LEU A 417 -5.37 23.59 15.81
N THR A 418 -6.22 24.62 15.68
CA THR A 418 -5.88 25.87 14.96
C THR A 418 -4.74 26.62 15.65
N ASN A 419 -4.72 26.60 16.98
CA ASN A 419 -3.65 27.22 17.76
C ASN A 419 -2.41 26.34 17.89
N GLN A 420 -2.36 25.16 17.24
CA GLN A 420 -1.29 24.18 17.36
C GLN A 420 -1.03 23.72 18.80
N GLN A 421 -2.06 23.76 19.65
CA GLN A 421 -2.00 23.29 21.04
C GLN A 421 -2.15 21.75 21.08
N LEU A 422 -2.89 21.20 20.12
CA LEU A 422 -2.87 19.79 19.76
C LEU A 422 -2.33 19.67 18.33
N VAL A 423 -1.41 18.75 18.10
CA VAL A 423 -0.80 18.51 16.78
C VAL A 423 -0.78 17.01 16.45
N LEU A 424 -0.79 16.70 15.15
CA LEU A 424 -0.74 15.33 14.61
C LEU A 424 0.36 15.20 13.56
N TYR A 425 1.56 15.71 13.85
CA TYR A 425 2.71 15.60 12.94
C TYR A 425 3.29 14.20 12.95
#